data_AF-A0A2S9FR67-F1
#
_entry.id   AF-A0A2S9FR67-F1
#
_cell.length_a   1.000
_cell.length_b   1.000
_cell.length_c   1.000
_cell.angle_alpha   90.00
_cell.angle_beta   90.00
_cell.angle_gamma   90.00
#
_symmetry.space_group_name_H-M   'P 1'
#
loop_
_entity.id
_entity.type
_entity.pdbx_description
1 polymer ?
#
loop_
_entity_poly.entity_id
_entity_poly.type
_entity_poly.pdbx_seq_one_letter_code
_entity_poly.pdbx_strand_id
1 'polypeptide(L)'
;DLDRFKQVNDTRGHATGDRLLVAVGASLRQATRGHAVVARVGVVVAGGFGDQELFAADALAERLRLAIATSSWDITASVGVACSRVSDDADTRALLTE
;
A
#
# COMPACT_ATOMS: atom_id res chain seq x y z
N ASP A 1 -5.35 4.95 0.87
CA ASP A 1 -6.02 5.79 1.88
C ASP A 1 -6.91 4.93 2.75
N LEU A 2 -6.92 5.12 4.08
CA LEU A 2 -7.78 4.32 4.98
C LEU A 2 -9.09 5.08 5.23
N ASP A 3 -10.19 4.46 4.86
CA ASP A 3 -11.49 5.12 4.90
C ASP A 3 -11.87 5.41 6.35
N ARG A 4 -12.30 6.65 6.62
CA ARG A 4 -12.75 7.11 7.95
C ARG A 4 -11.69 6.98 9.07
N PHE A 5 -10.40 6.89 8.74
CA PHE A 5 -9.34 6.75 9.75
C PHE A 5 -9.35 7.87 10.81
N LYS A 6 -9.63 9.12 10.41
CA LYS A 6 -9.78 10.24 11.35
C LYS A 6 -10.88 9.99 12.39
N GLN A 7 -12.01 9.42 11.96
CA GLN A 7 -13.11 9.10 12.87
C GLN A 7 -12.72 8.01 13.89
N VAL A 8 -11.87 7.06 13.50
CA VAL A 8 -11.31 6.07 14.44
C VAL A 8 -10.45 6.77 15.51
N ASN A 9 -9.59 7.71 15.11
CA ASN A 9 -8.77 8.49 16.04
C ASN A 9 -9.61 9.34 16.99
N ASP A 10 -10.63 10.01 16.46
CA ASP A 10 -11.49 10.91 17.22
C ASP A 10 -12.38 10.13 18.20
N THR A 11 -12.83 8.92 17.83
CA THR A 11 -13.74 8.10 18.65
C THR A 11 -13.00 7.19 19.64
N ARG A 12 -11.83 6.65 19.26
CA ARG A 12 -11.13 5.60 20.01
C ARG A 12 -9.72 6.00 20.48
N GLY A 13 -9.33 7.24 20.22
CA GLY A 13 -8.03 7.78 20.59
C GLY A 13 -6.90 7.37 19.63
N HIS A 14 -5.85 8.19 19.62
CA HIS A 14 -4.73 8.05 18.67
C HIS A 14 -3.96 6.72 18.87
N ALA A 15 -3.83 6.23 20.10
CA ALA A 15 -3.20 4.93 20.38
C ALA A 15 -3.94 3.75 19.74
N THR A 16 -5.24 3.87 19.48
CA THR A 16 -6.01 2.86 18.74
C THR A 16 -5.76 3.00 17.24
N GLY A 17 -5.67 4.23 16.74
CA GLY A 17 -5.26 4.50 15.36
C GLY A 17 -3.89 3.94 15.03
N ASP A 18 -2.91 4.10 15.92
CA ASP A 18 -1.55 3.57 15.71
C ASP A 18 -1.56 2.03 15.64
N ARG A 19 -2.33 1.36 16.50
CA ARG A 19 -2.50 -0.10 16.44
C ARG A 19 -3.17 -0.55 15.15
N LEU A 20 -4.16 0.19 14.66
CA LEU A 20 -4.79 -0.05 13.36
C LEU A 20 -3.76 0.07 12.23
N LEU A 21 -2.94 1.12 12.23
CA LEU A 21 -1.91 1.31 11.21
C LEU A 21 -0.86 0.19 11.20
N VAL A 22 -0.46 -0.30 12.39
CA VAL A 22 0.44 -1.46 12.51
C VAL A 22 -0.22 -2.71 11.91
N ALA A 23 -1.48 -2.97 12.22
CA ALA A 23 -2.20 -4.13 11.70
C ALA A 23 -2.38 -4.07 10.17
N VAL A 24 -2.77 -2.91 9.64
CA VAL A 24 -2.86 -2.68 8.19
C VAL A 24 -1.50 -2.88 7.52
N GLY A 25 -0.42 -2.35 8.11
CA GLY A 25 0.94 -2.56 7.60
C GLY A 25 1.34 -4.04 7.53
N ALA A 26 0.94 -4.84 8.53
CA ALA A 26 1.17 -6.28 8.53
C ALA A 26 0.38 -6.99 7.41
N SER A 27 -0.91 -6.66 7.25
CA SER A 27 -1.76 -7.21 6.17
C SER A 27 -1.18 -6.89 4.79
N LEU A 28 -0.74 -5.65 4.57
CA LEU A 28 -0.13 -5.23 3.31
C LEU A 28 1.19 -5.96 3.02
N ARG A 29 2.04 -6.15 4.04
CA ARG A 29 3.29 -6.93 3.89
C ARG A 29 3.01 -8.39 3.52
N GLN A 30 2.01 -9.01 4.14
CA GLN A 30 1.63 -10.39 3.86
C GLN A 30 1.04 -10.52 2.44
N ALA A 31 0.21 -9.57 2.02
CA ALA A 31 -0.40 -9.54 0.68
C ALA A 31 0.61 -9.28 -0.45
N THR A 32 1.78 -8.70 -0.14
CA THR A 32 2.83 -8.38 -1.12
C THR A 32 3.96 -9.39 -1.17
N ARG A 33 4.00 -10.37 -0.26
CA ARG A 33 4.96 -11.50 -0.24
C ARG A 33 6.45 -11.11 -0.40
N GLY A 34 6.82 -9.88 -0.03
CA GLY A 34 8.21 -9.41 -0.14
C GLY A 34 8.62 -8.83 -1.50
N HIS A 35 7.73 -8.83 -2.50
CA HIS A 35 7.96 -8.18 -3.79
C HIS A 35 7.53 -6.70 -3.78
N ALA A 36 7.27 -6.12 -2.61
CA ALA A 36 6.86 -4.72 -2.52
C ALA A 36 7.42 -4.04 -1.28
N VAL A 37 7.73 -2.77 -1.46
CA VAL A 37 7.95 -1.79 -0.41
C VAL A 37 6.60 -1.19 -0.04
N VAL A 38 6.15 -1.48 1.17
CA VAL A 38 4.99 -0.82 1.78
C VAL A 38 5.49 0.40 2.54
N ALA A 39 5.23 1.60 2.01
CA ALA A 39 5.62 2.86 2.65
C ALA A 39 4.40 3.55 3.28
N ARG A 40 4.60 4.14 4.46
CA ARG A 40 3.60 5.00 5.15
C ARG A 40 3.59 6.40 4.53
N VAL A 41 3.41 6.49 3.21
CA VAL A 41 3.29 7.75 2.45
C VAL A 41 2.09 7.70 1.47
N GLY A 42 1.23 6.68 1.59
CA GLY A 42 0.07 6.51 0.70
C GLY A 42 0.36 5.72 -0.57
N VAL A 43 1.60 5.24 -0.77
CA VAL A 43 2.03 4.48 -1.94
C VAL A 43 2.56 3.11 -1.51
N VAL A 44 2.01 2.05 -2.09
CA VAL A 44 2.60 0.71 -2.07
C VAL A 44 3.41 0.56 -3.36
N VAL A 45 4.73 0.49 -3.24
CA VAL A 45 5.63 0.29 -4.39
C VAL A 45 5.89 -1.20 -4.51
N ALA A 46 5.25 -1.86 -5.46
CA ALA A 46 5.57 -3.24 -5.76
C ALA A 46 6.58 -3.29 -6.92
N GLY A 47 7.69 -4.00 -6.70
CA GLY A 47 8.87 -4.02 -7.58
C GLY A 47 9.32 -5.46 -7.86
N GLY A 48 9.87 -5.68 -9.05
CA GLY A 48 10.29 -6.99 -9.52
C GLY A 48 9.25 -7.68 -10.40
N PHE A 49 8.49 -6.88 -11.16
CA PHE A 49 7.51 -7.41 -12.11
C PHE A 49 8.10 -7.45 -13.52
N GLY A 50 7.96 -8.58 -14.20
CA GLY A 50 8.40 -8.75 -15.59
C GLY A 50 7.48 -8.04 -16.58
N ASP A 51 7.85 -8.05 -17.88
CA ASP A 51 7.13 -7.36 -18.95
C ASP A 51 5.63 -7.75 -19.11
N GLN A 52 5.19 -8.85 -18.50
CA GLN A 52 3.81 -9.34 -18.57
C GLN A 52 2.87 -8.75 -17.50
N GLU A 53 3.33 -7.89 -16.60
CA GLU A 53 2.65 -7.65 -15.32
C GLU A 53 2.00 -6.26 -15.15
N LEU A 54 1.74 -5.51 -16.23
CA LEU A 54 0.80 -4.38 -16.14
C LEU A 54 -0.59 -4.86 -15.67
N PHE A 55 -1.03 -6.06 -16.07
CA PHE A 55 -2.24 -6.71 -15.55
C PHE A 55 -2.14 -7.09 -14.06
N ALA A 56 -0.94 -7.13 -13.48
CA ALA A 56 -0.74 -7.41 -12.07
C ALA A 56 -1.03 -6.19 -11.18
N ALA A 57 -1.07 -4.98 -11.74
CA ALA A 57 -1.27 -3.74 -11.00
C ALA A 57 -2.65 -3.67 -10.35
N ASP A 58 -3.71 -3.84 -11.15
CA ASP A 58 -5.09 -3.83 -10.66
C ASP A 58 -5.37 -5.04 -9.77
N ALA A 59 -4.84 -6.21 -10.13
CA ALA A 59 -4.93 -7.42 -9.31
C ALA A 59 -4.24 -7.25 -7.96
N LEU A 60 -3.11 -6.54 -7.90
CA LEU A 60 -2.46 -6.16 -6.67
C LEU A 60 -3.30 -5.15 -5.89
N ALA A 61 -3.83 -4.11 -6.55
CA ALA A 61 -4.70 -3.12 -5.91
C ALA A 61 -5.86 -3.81 -5.16
N GLU A 62 -6.56 -4.71 -5.86
CA GLU A 62 -7.69 -5.44 -5.28
C GLU A 62 -7.25 -6.40 -4.18
N ARG A 63 -6.10 -7.08 -4.35
CA ARG A 63 -5.55 -7.94 -3.29
C ARG A 63 -5.23 -7.15 -2.02
N LEU A 64 -4.69 -5.95 -2.15
CA LEU A 64 -4.40 -5.08 -1.00
C LEU A 64 -5.69 -4.56 -0.36
N ARG A 65 -6.66 -4.15 -1.18
CA ARG A 65 -7.98 -3.71 -0.71
C ARG A 65 -8.68 -4.80 0.10
N LEU A 66 -8.70 -6.02 -0.42
CA LEU A 66 -9.28 -7.18 0.25
C LEU A 66 -8.53 -7.54 1.54
N ALA A 67 -7.19 -7.48 1.54
CA ALA A 67 -6.40 -7.74 2.75
C ALA A 67 -6.68 -6.74 3.88
N ILE A 68 -6.99 -5.48 3.55
CA ILE A 68 -7.42 -4.49 4.53
C ILE A 68 -8.85 -4.75 4.97
N ALA A 69 -9.78 -4.97 4.03
CA ALA A 69 -11.20 -5.20 4.32
C ALA A 69 -11.47 -6.47 5.16
N THR A 70 -10.62 -7.49 5.01
CA THR A 70 -10.69 -8.74 5.79
C THR A 70 -9.87 -8.70 7.08
N SER A 71 -9.23 -7.57 7.39
CA SER A 71 -8.55 -7.39 8.66
C SER A 71 -9.55 -7.33 9.81
N SER A 72 -9.07 -7.59 11.03
CA SER A 72 -9.89 -7.54 12.26
C SER A 72 -10.39 -6.15 12.65
N TRP A 73 -10.12 -5.12 11.84
CA TRP A 73 -10.31 -3.71 12.21
C TRP A 73 -11.55 -3.04 11.59
N ASP A 74 -12.40 -3.78 10.89
CA ASP A 74 -13.64 -3.28 10.25
C ASP A 74 -13.42 -1.93 9.54
N ILE A 75 -12.33 -1.87 8.76
CA ILE A 75 -11.92 -0.68 8.03
C ILE A 75 -11.64 -1.07 6.58
N THR A 76 -11.99 -0.17 5.67
CA THR A 76 -11.72 -0.30 4.24
C THR A 76 -10.66 0.70 3.81
N ALA A 77 -10.14 0.52 2.60
CA ALA A 77 -9.18 1.43 2.03
C ALA A 77 -9.46 1.65 0.55
N SER A 78 -9.21 2.88 0.11
CA SER A 78 -9.06 3.21 -1.30
C SER A 78 -7.59 2.99 -1.70
N VAL A 79 -7.36 2.13 -2.69
CA VAL A 79 -6.02 1.77 -3.17
C VAL A 79 -5.89 2.19 -4.64
N GLY A 80 -4.97 3.12 -4.91
CA GLY A 80 -4.55 3.46 -6.27
C GLY A 80 -3.22 2.80 -6.59
N VAL A 81 -3.04 2.31 -7.82
CA VAL A 81 -1.78 1.72 -8.29
C VAL A 81 -1.28 2.50 -9.49
N ALA A 82 0.03 2.74 -9.54
CA ALA A 82 0.73 3.32 -10.66
C ALA A 82 1.93 2.43 -11.01
N CYS A 83 2.11 2.14 -12.30
CA CYS A 83 3.23 1.35 -12.80
C CYS A 83 4.13 2.23 -13.66
N SER A 84 5.43 2.14 -13.42
CA SER A 84 6.46 2.70 -14.31
C SER A 84 7.42 1.60 -14.69
N ARG A 85 7.88 1.60 -15.94
CA ARG A 85 8.98 0.72 -16.36
C ARG A 85 10.27 1.34 -15.86
N VAL A 86 11.02 0.59 -15.05
CA VAL A 86 12.40 0.94 -14.76
C VAL A 86 13.21 0.54 -16.00
N SER A 87 13.46 1.49 -16.88
CA SER A 87 14.50 1.35 -17.90
C SER A 87 15.87 1.41 -17.21
N ASP A 88 16.78 0.50 -17.57
CA ASP A 88 18.15 0.39 -17.02
C ASP A 88 19.00 1.67 -17.09
N ASP A 89 18.50 2.73 -17.72
CA ASP A 89 19.15 4.04 -17.84
C ASP A 89 18.70 5.05 -16.76
N ALA A 90 17.94 4.60 -15.76
CA ALA A 90 17.47 5.46 -14.67
C ALA A 90 18.59 5.75 -13.67
N ASP A 91 19.40 6.74 -14.03
CA ASP A 91 20.31 7.46 -13.16
C ASP A 91 19.56 7.84 -11.86
N THR A 92 19.92 7.18 -10.75
CA THR A 92 19.15 7.18 -9.50
C THR A 92 19.06 8.57 -8.85
N ARG A 93 19.76 9.58 -9.41
CA ARG A 93 19.72 10.99 -9.01
C ARG A 93 18.50 11.76 -9.52
N ALA A 94 17.78 11.29 -10.54
CA ALA A 94 16.67 12.06 -11.13
C ALA A 94 15.34 11.96 -10.36
N LEU A 95 15.19 11.01 -9.43
CA LEU A 95 13.93 10.76 -8.71
C LEU A 95 13.77 11.53 -7.39
N LEU A 96 14.73 12.39 -7.02
CA LEU A 96 14.71 13.16 -5.75
C LEU A 96 14.82 14.69 -5.94
N THR A 97 14.60 15.22 -7.13
CA THR A 97 14.57 16.69 -7.33
C THR A 97 13.26 17.15 -7.94
N GLU A 98 12.67 18.10 -7.20
CA GLU A 98 11.49 18.96 -7.43
C GLU A 98 10.11 18.35 -7.07
#